data_AF-A0A9E1SPJ3-F1
#
_entry.id   AF-A0A9E1SPJ3-F1
#
_cell.length_a   1.000
_cell.length_b   1.000
_cell.length_c   1.000
_cell.angle_alpha   90.00
_cell.angle_beta   90.00
_cell.angle_gamma   90.00
#
_symmetry.space_group_name_H-M   'P 1'
#
loop_
_entity.id
_entity.type
_entity.pdbx_description
1 polymer ?
#
loop_
_entity_poly.entity_id
_entity_poly.type
_entity_poly.pdbx_seq_one_letter_code
_entity_poly.pdbx_strand_id
1 'polypeptide(L)'
;MRLKVIFYTIVSSLLVCTQLSYGAQEDATDSSVVTYEKDYFAKFDVVTLLDMLNRIPGFQEILEKSRRDRESQSFLGTAAPRGFGSGGDQILINGKRMAGKDNNIDDTLARVSATSVQRVDLRRQ
;
A
#
# COMPACT_ATOMS: atom_id res chain seq x y z
N MET A 1 37.61 -32.44 33.51
CA MET A 1 36.47 -32.54 32.57
C MET A 1 35.23 -31.75 32.99
N ARG A 2 34.93 -31.58 34.29
CA ARG A 2 33.71 -30.87 34.77
C ARG A 2 33.69 -29.35 34.57
N LEU A 3 34.84 -28.70 34.33
CA LEU A 3 34.92 -27.24 34.13
C LEU A 3 34.56 -26.79 32.69
N LYS A 4 34.80 -27.64 31.68
CA LYS A 4 34.42 -27.39 30.28
C LYS A 4 32.91 -27.47 30.04
N VAL A 5 32.22 -28.32 30.82
CA VAL A 5 30.77 -28.50 30.74
C VAL A 5 30.04 -27.27 31.27
N ILE A 6 30.53 -26.66 32.35
CA ILE A 6 29.96 -25.44 32.95
C ILE A 6 30.11 -24.22 32.01
N PHE A 7 31.26 -24.12 31.32
CA PHE A 7 31.47 -23.08 30.30
C PHE A 7 30.52 -23.26 29.10
N TYR A 8 30.29 -24.50 28.66
CA TYR A 8 29.37 -24.78 27.56
C TYR A 8 27.91 -24.49 27.92
N THR A 9 27.49 -24.74 29.15
CA THR A 9 26.12 -24.45 29.61
C THR A 9 25.81 -22.95 29.68
N ILE A 10 26.81 -22.09 29.96
CA ILE A 10 26.60 -20.63 29.98
C ILE A 10 26.51 -20.06 28.56
N VAL A 11 27.32 -20.57 27.62
CA VAL A 11 27.27 -20.14 26.21
C VAL A 11 25.98 -20.59 25.52
N SER A 12 25.42 -21.76 25.91
CA SER A 12 24.17 -22.25 25.35
C SER A 12 22.93 -21.42 25.75
N SER A 13 22.98 -20.69 26.87
CA SER A 13 21.83 -19.93 27.36
C SER A 13 21.69 -18.55 26.69
N LEU A 14 22.69 -18.10 25.93
CA LEU A 14 22.69 -16.80 25.26
C LEU A 14 22.12 -16.85 23.82
N LEU A 15 21.70 -18.04 23.35
CA LEU A 15 21.12 -18.23 22.02
C LEU A 15 19.57 -18.20 22.01
N VAL A 16 18.94 -17.81 23.11
CA VAL A 16 17.47 -17.73 23.23
C VAL A 16 17.10 -16.30 23.59
N CYS A 17 17.16 -15.38 22.63
CA CYS A 17 16.52 -14.06 22.77
C CYS A 17 16.51 -13.22 21.48
N THR A 18 16.15 -13.78 20.32
CA THR A 18 15.69 -12.95 19.18
C THR A 18 14.80 -13.77 18.25
N GLN A 19 13.52 -13.90 18.61
CA GLN A 19 12.46 -14.18 17.64
C GLN A 19 11.39 -13.10 17.88
N LEU A 20 11.74 -11.86 17.52
CA LEU A 20 10.77 -10.78 17.40
C LEU A 20 9.80 -11.19 16.29
N SER A 21 8.53 -11.26 16.66
CA SER A 21 7.41 -11.60 15.80
C SER A 21 7.41 -10.77 14.51
N TYR A 22 7.52 -11.43 13.36
CA TYR A 22 7.08 -10.87 12.08
C TYR A 22 5.73 -11.50 11.74
N GLY A 23 4.67 -10.93 12.30
CA GLY A 23 3.31 -11.25 11.89
C GLY A 23 2.99 -10.51 10.59
N ALA A 24 3.26 -11.15 9.47
CA ALA A 24 2.67 -10.78 8.19
C ALA A 24 1.79 -11.96 7.75
N GLN A 25 0.52 -11.92 8.12
CA GLN A 25 -0.50 -12.79 7.56
C GLN A 25 -0.77 -12.30 6.13
N GLU A 26 -0.16 -12.97 5.16
CA GLU A 26 -0.50 -12.82 3.75
C GLU A 26 -1.85 -13.51 3.51
N ASP A 27 -2.92 -12.73 3.48
CA ASP A 27 -4.18 -13.14 2.86
C ASP A 27 -3.92 -13.30 1.35
N ALA A 28 -3.49 -14.51 0.96
CA ALA A 28 -3.39 -14.94 -0.42
C ALA A 28 -4.81 -15.16 -0.97
N THR A 29 -5.51 -14.07 -1.29
CA THR A 29 -6.71 -14.12 -2.14
C THR A 29 -6.31 -13.82 -3.58
N ASP A 30 -6.39 -14.86 -4.38
CA ASP A 30 -6.10 -15.01 -5.81
C ASP A 30 -6.80 -13.95 -6.70
N SER A 31 -6.26 -12.74 -6.63
CA SER A 31 -6.54 -11.60 -7.50
C SER A 31 -5.18 -10.95 -7.74
N SER A 32 -4.93 -10.35 -8.90
CA SER A 32 -3.61 -9.82 -9.26
C SER A 32 -3.26 -8.60 -8.38
N VAL A 33 -2.84 -8.86 -7.14
CA VAL A 33 -2.41 -7.88 -6.15
C VAL A 33 -0.89 -7.82 -6.20
N VAL A 34 -0.37 -6.67 -6.58
CA VAL A 34 1.07 -6.37 -6.52
C VAL A 34 1.32 -5.50 -5.30
N THR A 35 1.98 -6.06 -4.30
CA THR A 35 2.35 -5.33 -3.07
C THR A 35 3.72 -4.68 -3.23
N TYR A 36 3.78 -3.38 -2.94
CA TYR A 36 5.00 -2.60 -2.88
C TYR A 36 5.28 -2.24 -1.41
N GLU A 37 6.32 -2.87 -0.86
CA GLU A 37 6.81 -2.58 0.49
C GLU A 37 7.51 -1.22 0.55
N LYS A 38 7.58 -0.63 1.74
CA LYS A 38 8.27 0.63 1.98
C LYS A 38 9.71 0.65 1.43
N ASP A 39 10.42 -0.47 1.53
CA ASP A 39 11.80 -0.63 1.06
C ASP A 39 11.93 -0.46 -0.47
N TYR A 40 10.89 -0.78 -1.24
CA TYR A 40 10.89 -0.53 -2.69
C TYR A 40 11.07 0.96 -3.00
N PHE A 41 10.54 1.83 -2.14
CA PHE A 41 10.56 3.27 -2.35
C PHE A 41 11.82 3.97 -1.81
N ALA A 42 12.63 3.28 -1.00
CA ALA A 42 13.84 3.85 -0.38
C ALA A 42 14.86 4.34 -1.43
N LYS A 43 14.92 3.71 -2.60
CA LYS A 43 15.82 4.08 -3.71
C LYS A 43 15.37 5.30 -4.52
N PHE A 44 14.16 5.83 -4.28
CA PHE A 44 13.56 6.90 -5.07
C PHE A 44 13.43 8.22 -4.31
N ASP A 45 13.95 8.31 -3.09
CA ASP A 45 13.91 9.49 -2.22
C ASP A 45 12.49 10.12 -2.13
N VAL A 46 11.47 9.26 -2.02
CA VAL A 46 10.08 9.72 -1.96
C VAL A 46 9.78 10.42 -0.64
N VAL A 47 9.01 11.51 -0.70
CA VAL A 47 8.62 12.29 0.49
C VAL A 47 7.14 12.07 0.84
N THR A 48 6.30 11.91 -0.18
CA THR A 48 4.85 11.79 -0.03
C THR A 48 4.32 10.45 -0.56
N LEU A 49 3.10 10.08 -0.15
CA LEU A 49 2.40 8.93 -0.74
C LEU A 49 2.11 9.16 -2.22
N LEU A 50 1.81 10.40 -2.63
CA LEU A 50 1.67 10.74 -4.05
C LEU A 50 2.96 10.40 -4.83
N ASP A 51 4.14 10.74 -4.28
CA ASP A 51 5.42 10.39 -4.90
C ASP A 51 5.61 8.88 -4.99
N MET A 52 5.27 8.13 -3.94
CA MET A 52 5.30 6.66 -3.95
C MET A 52 4.45 6.11 -5.10
N LEU A 53 3.20 6.55 -5.21
CA LEU A 53 2.29 6.09 -6.25
C LEU A 53 2.79 6.40 -7.67
N ASN A 54 3.40 7.57 -7.86
CA ASN A 54 4.01 7.95 -9.13
C ASN A 54 5.20 7.07 -9.53
N ARG A 55 5.86 6.38 -8.58
CA ARG A 55 6.94 5.42 -8.87
C ARG A 55 6.43 4.04 -9.24
N ILE A 56 5.16 3.74 -9.01
CA ILE A 56 4.59 2.43 -9.32
C ILE A 56 4.36 2.34 -10.84
N PRO A 57 5.00 1.39 -11.53
CA PRO A 57 4.80 1.22 -12.97
C PRO A 57 3.35 0.83 -13.25
N GLY A 58 2.71 1.56 -14.17
CA GLY A 58 1.30 1.36 -14.55
C GLY A 58 0.29 2.04 -13.63
N PHE A 59 0.70 2.74 -12.56
CA PHE A 59 -0.25 3.49 -11.71
C PHE A 59 -0.95 4.61 -12.48
N GLN A 60 -0.22 5.34 -13.34
CA GLN A 60 -0.80 6.42 -14.15
C GLN A 60 -1.87 5.92 -15.12
N GLU A 61 -1.65 4.74 -15.72
CA GLU A 61 -2.62 4.12 -16.63
C GLU A 61 -3.90 3.73 -15.87
N ILE A 62 -3.75 3.22 -14.65
CA ILE A 62 -4.88 2.88 -13.79
C ILE A 62 -5.66 4.14 -13.44
N LEU A 63 -4.98 5.21 -13.04
CA LEU A 63 -5.58 6.51 -12.74
C LEU A 63 -6.28 7.13 -13.95
N GLU A 64 -5.68 7.03 -15.14
CA GLU A 64 -6.26 7.54 -16.39
C GLU A 64 -7.48 6.71 -16.83
N LYS A 65 -7.42 5.37 -16.70
CA LYS A 65 -8.58 4.49 -16.90
C LYS A 65 -9.72 4.88 -15.96
N SER A 66 -9.42 5.13 -14.68
CA SER A 66 -10.40 5.66 -13.72
C SER A 66 -11.05 6.95 -14.22
N ARG A 67 -10.28 7.87 -14.82
CA ARG A 67 -10.79 9.14 -15.33
C ARG A 67 -11.67 8.95 -16.57
N ARG A 68 -11.25 8.10 -17.52
CA ARG A 68 -12.00 7.81 -18.75
C ARG A 68 -13.32 7.09 -18.50
N ASP A 69 -13.32 6.09 -17.60
CA ASP A 69 -14.55 5.37 -17.24
C ASP A 69 -15.59 6.31 -16.63
N ARG A 70 -15.14 7.37 -15.94
CA ARG A 70 -15.99 8.42 -15.38
C ARG A 70 -16.51 9.40 -16.44
N GLU A 71 -15.70 9.77 -17.41
CA GLU A 71 -16.08 10.65 -18.51
C GLU A 71 -17.11 9.99 -19.45
N SER A 72 -16.90 8.70 -19.77
CA SER A 72 -17.81 7.90 -20.60
C SER A 72 -19.24 7.84 -20.03
N GLN A 73 -19.38 7.74 -18.70
CA GLN A 73 -20.69 7.78 -18.05
C GLN A 73 -21.38 9.15 -18.11
N SER A 74 -20.65 10.23 -18.39
CA SER A 74 -21.24 11.56 -18.57
C SER A 74 -21.88 11.76 -19.95
N PHE A 75 -21.47 11.00 -20.98
CA PHE A 75 -21.89 11.23 -22.36
C PHE A 75 -23.14 10.44 -22.80
N LEU A 76 -23.47 9.34 -22.12
CA LEU A 76 -24.51 8.40 -22.57
C LEU A 76 -25.93 8.70 -22.06
N GLY A 77 -26.19 9.77 -21.31
CA GLY A 77 -27.53 10.16 -20.86
C GLY A 77 -28.24 9.17 -19.91
N THR A 78 -27.69 7.97 -19.71
CA THR A 78 -28.11 7.00 -18.71
C THR A 78 -27.60 7.45 -17.36
N ALA A 79 -28.52 7.65 -16.41
CA ALA A 79 -28.27 8.17 -15.07
C ALA A 79 -26.93 7.72 -14.47
N ALA A 80 -25.93 8.61 -14.49
CA ALA A 80 -24.77 8.48 -13.64
C ALA A 80 -25.25 8.21 -12.21
N PRO A 81 -24.63 7.31 -11.44
CA PRO A 81 -24.95 7.14 -10.02
C PRO A 81 -24.78 8.50 -9.34
N ARG A 82 -25.90 9.20 -9.14
CA ARG A 82 -25.94 10.59 -8.71
C ARG A 82 -25.39 10.69 -7.29
N GLY A 83 -24.30 11.44 -7.14
CA GLY A 83 -23.92 12.02 -5.85
C GLY A 83 -22.89 11.26 -5.02
N PHE A 84 -22.40 10.11 -5.45
CA PHE A 84 -21.27 9.44 -4.80
C PHE A 84 -20.09 9.46 -5.76
N GLY A 85 -19.04 10.20 -5.39
CA GLY A 85 -17.86 10.43 -6.23
C GLY A 85 -17.21 9.12 -6.64
N SER A 86 -17.48 8.67 -7.86
CA SER A 86 -16.93 7.45 -8.45
C SER A 86 -15.40 7.47 -8.64
N GLY A 87 -14.74 8.59 -8.33
CA GLY A 87 -13.28 8.72 -8.38
C GLY A 87 -12.55 8.11 -7.18
N GLY A 88 -13.21 8.05 -6.01
CA GLY A 88 -12.62 7.57 -4.77
C GLY A 88 -12.83 6.08 -4.49
N ASP A 89 -13.69 5.45 -5.27
CA ASP A 89 -14.03 4.03 -5.21
C ASP A 89 -12.83 3.10 -5.42
N GLN A 90 -11.82 3.60 -6.14
CA GLN A 90 -10.66 2.84 -6.59
C GLN A 90 -9.44 2.97 -5.68
N ILE A 91 -9.40 3.98 -4.81
CA ILE A 91 -8.28 4.22 -3.90
C ILE A 91 -8.76 3.96 -2.47
N LEU A 92 -8.17 2.96 -1.84
CA LEU A 92 -8.48 2.57 -0.47
C LEU A 92 -7.30 2.94 0.43
N ILE A 93 -7.55 3.75 1.45
CA ILE A 93 -6.57 4.06 2.50
C ILE A 93 -6.94 3.23 3.72
N ASN A 94 -6.05 2.33 4.16
CA ASN A 94 -6.30 1.39 5.26
C ASN A 94 -7.60 0.58 5.07
N GLY A 95 -7.86 0.15 3.83
CA GLY A 95 -9.08 -0.58 3.47
C GLY A 95 -10.36 0.26 3.43
N LYS A 96 -10.29 1.57 3.73
CA LYS A 96 -11.44 2.48 3.63
C LYS A 96 -11.42 3.28 2.34
N ARG A 97 -12.58 3.38 1.72
CA ARG A 97 -12.79 4.18 0.50
C ARG A 97 -12.69 5.65 0.86
N MET A 98 -12.02 6.42 0.03
CA MET A 98 -11.93 7.87 0.19
C MET A 98 -13.08 8.53 -0.56
N ALA A 99 -13.94 9.28 0.13
CA ALA A 99 -14.99 10.05 -0.54
C ALA A 99 -14.44 11.44 -0.90
N GLY A 100 -14.30 11.74 -2.18
CA GLY A 100 -13.80 13.04 -2.62
C GLY A 100 -13.80 13.21 -4.13
N LYS A 101 -13.95 14.46 -4.58
CA LYS A 101 -13.64 14.87 -5.96
C LYS A 101 -12.12 14.72 -6.19
N ASP A 102 -11.69 14.52 -7.43
CA ASP A 102 -10.29 14.23 -7.80
C ASP A 102 -9.25 15.11 -7.08
N ASN A 103 -9.44 16.43 -7.09
CA ASN A 103 -8.50 17.35 -6.44
C ASN A 103 -8.32 17.05 -4.95
N ASN A 104 -9.37 16.63 -4.25
CA ASN A 104 -9.29 16.32 -2.82
C ASN A 104 -8.53 15.00 -2.57
N ILE A 105 -8.58 14.06 -3.52
CA ILE A 105 -7.83 12.80 -3.42
C ILE A 105 -6.35 13.08 -3.64
N ASP A 106 -5.99 13.78 -4.71
CA ASP A 106 -4.59 14.14 -4.99
C ASP A 106 -3.99 14.98 -3.85
N ASP A 107 -4.74 15.97 -3.34
CA ASP A 107 -4.34 16.78 -2.17
C ASP A 107 -4.16 15.94 -0.91
N THR A 108 -5.03 14.94 -0.70
CA THR A 108 -4.92 14.04 0.46
C THR A 108 -3.69 13.14 0.34
N LEU A 109 -3.45 12.55 -0.84
CA LEU A 109 -2.29 11.70 -1.09
C LEU A 109 -0.97 12.49 -0.98
N ALA A 110 -0.96 13.76 -1.41
CA ALA A 110 0.19 14.65 -1.28
C ALA A 110 0.50 15.01 0.19
N ARG A 111 -0.50 15.01 1.08
CA ARG A 111 -0.31 15.31 2.51
C ARG A 111 0.16 14.12 3.34
N VAL A 112 -0.06 12.90 2.86
CA VAL A 112 0.40 11.69 3.56
C VAL A 112 1.90 11.56 3.37
N SER A 113 2.64 11.59 4.48
CA SER A 113 4.09 11.35 4.48
C SER A 113 4.40 9.90 4.10
N ALA A 114 5.42 9.71 3.26
CA ALA A 114 6.00 8.41 2.93
C ALA A 114 6.39 7.60 4.18
N THR A 115 6.73 8.26 5.28
CA THR A 115 7.14 7.57 6.51
C THR A 115 5.97 6.86 7.19
N SER A 116 4.75 7.39 7.03
CA SER A 116 3.49 6.87 7.59
C SER A 116 2.87 5.76 6.75
N VAL A 117 3.42 5.46 5.58
CA VAL A 117 2.95 4.40 4.67
C VAL A 117 3.75 3.13 4.96
N GLN A 118 3.05 2.03 5.24
CA GLN A 118 3.70 0.73 5.46
C GLN A 118 3.90 -0.03 4.15
N ARG A 119 2.84 -0.13 3.34
CA ARG A 119 2.86 -0.77 2.03
C ARG A 119 1.81 -0.16 1.11
N VAL A 120 1.96 -0.40 -0.18
CA VAL A 120 0.95 -0.07 -1.20
C VAL A 120 0.54 -1.34 -1.93
N ASP A 121 -0.75 -1.68 -1.88
CA ASP A 121 -1.30 -2.84 -2.56
C ASP A 121 -2.01 -2.41 -3.84
N LEU A 122 -1.46 -2.79 -5.00
CA LEU A 122 -2.05 -2.51 -6.30
C LEU A 122 -2.88 -3.70 -6.78
N ARG A 123 -4.22 -3.58 -6.79
CA ARG A 123 -5.09 -4.64 -7.31
C ARG A 123 -5.47 -4.36 -8.76
N ARG A 124 -5.18 -5.31 -9.64
CA ARG A 124 -5.70 -5.31 -11.02
C ARG A 124 -6.90 -6.25 -11.08
N GLN A 125 -8.02 -5.70 -11.52
CA GLN A 125 -9.30 -6.38 -11.75
C GLN A 125 -9.76 -6.12 -13.19
#